data_AF-A0A928RVE1-F1
#
_entry.id   AF-A0A928RVE1-F1
#
_cell.length_a   1.000
_cell.length_b   1.000
_cell.length_c   1.000
_cell.angle_alpha   90.00
_cell.angle_beta   90.00
_cell.angle_gamma   90.00
#
_symmetry.space_group_name_H-M   'P 1'
#
loop_
_entity.id
_entity.type
_entity.pdbx_description
1 polymer ?
#
loop_
_entity_poly.entity_id
_entity_poly.type
_entity_poly.pdbx_seq_one_letter_code
_entity_poly.pdbx_strand_id
1 'polypeptide(L)'
;MKNYNFEINHDCLIVGRKNVIIRFDNPYPESVLVDKSLVGLTNGELKEALKKPFFVTANLMVKIEYEGHSYNFTIPKGYDWNGANVPSFAWLIIGQATEPRFKLASCVHDYICEHKGVINYDRYLSTLIFETLCEYFGRFNDVKRWAMFHSVDNFQKLQKGWKSGN
;
A
#
# COMPACT_ATOMS: atom_id res chain seq x y z
N MET A 1 -35.43 0.31 27.78
CA MET A 1 -34.75 0.65 26.52
C MET A 1 -33.49 -0.19 26.42
N LYS A 2 -33.30 -0.97 25.34
CA LYS A 2 -32.05 -1.71 25.13
C LYS A 2 -31.00 -0.71 24.65
N ASN A 3 -29.95 -0.49 25.44
CA ASN A 3 -28.80 0.29 25.03
C ASN A 3 -28.02 -0.53 24.00
N TYR A 4 -28.14 -0.17 22.72
CA TYR A 4 -27.24 -0.64 21.70
C TYR A 4 -25.98 0.23 21.78
N ASN A 5 -24.93 -0.29 22.43
CA ASN A 5 -23.59 0.26 22.27
C ASN A 5 -23.14 -0.05 20.84
N PHE A 6 -23.27 0.91 19.94
CA PHE A 6 -22.52 0.90 18.70
C PHE A 6 -21.07 1.22 19.06
N GLU A 7 -20.26 0.19 19.26
CA GLU A 7 -18.80 0.34 19.14
C GLU A 7 -18.52 0.71 17.69
N ILE A 8 -18.23 1.98 17.43
CA ILE A 8 -17.66 2.38 16.15
C ILE A 8 -16.29 1.73 16.11
N ASN A 9 -16.14 0.64 15.35
CA ASN A 9 -14.82 0.08 15.06
C ASN A 9 -13.97 1.21 14.46
N HIS A 10 -12.99 1.67 15.24
CA HIS A 10 -12.08 2.74 14.85
C HIS A 10 -10.98 2.24 13.91
N ASP A 11 -11.03 0.97 13.50
CA ASP A 11 -10.06 0.33 12.63
C ASP A 11 -10.67 -0.13 11.30
N CYS A 12 -9.86 -0.12 10.25
CA CYS A 12 -10.20 -0.71 8.96
C CYS A 12 -9.56 -2.10 8.90
N LEU A 13 -10.39 -3.16 8.88
CA LEU A 13 -9.93 -4.55 8.77
C LEU A 13 -10.26 -5.12 7.39
N ILE A 14 -9.26 -5.73 6.76
CA ILE A 14 -9.33 -6.31 5.43
C ILE A 14 -8.78 -7.73 5.48
N VAL A 15 -9.54 -8.68 4.93
CA VAL A 15 -9.10 -10.07 4.79
C VAL A 15 -8.88 -10.35 3.31
N GLY A 16 -7.63 -10.63 2.96
CA GLY A 16 -7.24 -11.04 1.61
C GLY A 16 -7.22 -12.55 1.45
N ARG A 17 -6.87 -13.00 0.24
CA ARG A 17 -6.65 -14.43 -0.02
C ARG A 17 -5.49 -14.99 0.83
N LYS A 18 -5.43 -16.31 0.96
CA LYS A 18 -4.44 -17.00 1.81
C LYS A 18 -4.49 -16.55 3.28
N ASN A 19 -5.63 -16.02 3.72
CA ASN A 19 -5.88 -15.54 5.08
C ASN A 19 -4.91 -14.44 5.54
N VAL A 20 -4.38 -13.62 4.63
CA VAL A 20 -3.68 -12.38 5.02
C VAL A 20 -4.71 -11.40 5.59
N ILE A 21 -4.46 -10.91 6.81
CA ILE A 21 -5.31 -9.91 7.45
C ILE A 21 -4.51 -8.63 7.54
N ILE A 22 -5.10 -7.52 7.08
CA ILE A 22 -4.53 -6.18 7.15
C ILE A 22 -5.46 -5.34 8.00
N ARG A 23 -4.90 -4.64 8.99
CA ARG A 23 -5.64 -3.70 9.84
C ARG A 23 -4.96 -2.35 9.87
N PHE A 24 -5.75 -1.30 9.69
CA PHE A 24 -5.34 0.08 9.90
C PHE A 24 -6.02 0.66 11.14
N ASP A 25 -5.35 1.56 11.83
CA ASP A 25 -5.89 2.33 12.97
C ASP A 25 -6.82 3.49 12.57
N ASN A 26 -7.07 3.64 11.27
CA ASN A 26 -7.95 4.62 10.69
C ASN A 26 -9.02 3.89 9.86
N PRO A 27 -10.32 4.16 10.04
CA PRO A 27 -11.38 3.54 9.24
C PRO A 27 -11.34 3.97 7.76
N TYR A 28 -10.69 5.09 7.46
CA TYR A 28 -10.48 5.63 6.11
C TYR A 28 -8.98 5.89 5.88
N PRO A 29 -8.15 4.84 5.76
CA PRO A 29 -6.69 4.98 5.68
C PRO A 29 -6.20 5.77 4.45
N GLU A 30 -7.01 5.86 3.39
CA GLU A 30 -6.72 6.70 2.22
C GLU A 30 -6.83 8.21 2.50
N SER A 31 -7.55 8.62 3.55
CA SER A 31 -7.77 10.04 3.89
C SER A 31 -6.49 10.79 4.30
N VAL A 32 -5.47 10.07 4.74
CA VAL A 32 -4.19 10.64 5.16
C VAL A 32 -3.17 10.70 4.01
N LEU A 33 -3.57 10.36 2.80
CA LEU A 33 -2.71 10.30 1.61
C LEU A 33 -3.02 11.48 0.68
N VAL A 34 -2.05 12.37 0.48
CA VAL A 34 -2.24 13.61 -0.30
C VAL A 34 -1.29 13.66 -1.49
N ASP A 35 -1.74 14.31 -2.56
CA ASP A 35 -0.97 14.60 -3.77
C ASP A 35 -0.43 16.05 -3.72
N LYS A 36 0.89 16.20 -3.78
CA LYS A 36 1.60 17.49 -3.76
C LYS A 36 1.28 18.35 -5.00
N SER A 37 0.88 17.78 -6.12
CA SER A 37 0.47 18.57 -7.30
C SER A 37 -0.82 19.36 -7.06
N LEU A 38 -1.66 18.91 -6.12
CA LEU A 38 -2.91 19.59 -5.76
C LEU A 38 -2.70 20.76 -4.79
N VAL A 39 -1.50 20.97 -4.25
CA VAL A 39 -1.22 22.04 -3.27
C VAL A 39 -0.70 23.34 -3.89
N GLY A 40 -0.75 23.50 -5.22
CA GLY A 40 -0.46 24.78 -5.90
C GLY A 40 1.02 25.18 -5.94
N LEU A 41 1.90 24.26 -6.33
CA LEU A 41 3.35 24.48 -6.38
C LEU A 41 3.81 25.35 -7.57
N THR A 42 4.91 26.08 -7.39
CA THR A 42 5.55 26.84 -8.48
C THR A 42 6.38 25.94 -9.40
N ASN A 43 6.70 26.38 -10.63
CA ASN A 43 7.31 25.55 -11.69
C ASN A 43 8.62 24.82 -11.31
N GLY A 44 9.44 25.40 -10.42
CA GLY A 44 10.70 24.79 -9.94
C GLY A 44 10.45 23.71 -8.88
N GLU A 45 9.55 23.99 -7.94
CA GLU A 45 9.10 23.06 -6.89
C GLU A 45 8.29 21.90 -7.49
N LEU A 46 7.59 22.14 -8.60
CA LEU A 46 6.82 21.14 -9.32
C LEU A 46 7.71 20.02 -9.88
N LYS A 47 8.89 20.34 -10.44
CA LYS A 47 9.81 19.32 -10.97
C LYS A 47 10.33 18.35 -9.90
N GLU A 48 10.65 18.86 -8.72
CA GLU A 48 11.08 18.02 -7.59
C GLU A 48 9.90 17.28 -6.95
N ALA A 49 8.74 17.93 -6.83
CA ALA A 49 7.53 17.30 -6.33
C ALA A 49 7.04 16.16 -7.24
N LEU A 50 7.24 16.25 -8.56
CA LEU A 50 6.90 15.18 -9.51
C LEU A 50 7.72 13.90 -9.31
N LYS A 51 8.89 13.96 -8.64
CA LYS A 51 9.66 12.75 -8.33
C LYS A 51 8.98 11.92 -7.25
N LYS A 52 8.37 12.59 -6.26
CA LYS A 52 7.71 12.03 -5.07
C LYS A 52 6.38 12.74 -4.83
N PRO A 53 5.36 12.55 -5.70
CA PRO A 53 4.19 13.40 -5.72
C PRO A 53 3.23 13.13 -4.56
N PHE A 54 3.37 12.02 -3.82
CA PHE A 54 2.47 11.70 -2.73
C PHE A 54 3.15 11.75 -1.38
N PHE A 55 2.39 12.09 -0.34
CA PHE A 55 2.87 12.09 1.03
C PHE A 55 1.78 11.78 2.06
N VAL A 56 2.22 11.29 3.21
CA VAL A 56 1.39 10.92 4.34
C VAL A 56 1.23 12.11 5.29
N THR A 57 0.01 12.54 5.59
CA THR A 57 -0.27 13.73 6.42
C THR A 57 -0.35 13.44 7.92
N ALA A 58 -0.58 12.19 8.30
CA ALA A 58 -0.64 11.71 9.68
C ALA A 58 -0.10 10.28 9.77
N ASN A 59 0.44 9.88 10.93
CA ASN A 59 0.93 8.52 11.13
C ASN A 59 -0.15 7.50 10.78
N LEU A 60 0.21 6.50 9.99
CA LEU A 60 -0.67 5.40 9.60
C LEU A 60 -0.13 4.11 10.21
N MET A 61 -0.84 3.54 11.19
CA MET A 61 -0.44 2.27 11.78
C MET A 61 -1.00 1.11 10.96
N VAL A 62 -0.13 0.15 10.64
CA VAL A 62 -0.47 -1.02 9.84
C VAL A 62 -0.12 -2.26 10.63
N LYS A 63 -1.12 -3.13 10.81
CA LYS A 63 -0.95 -4.46 11.38
C LYS A 63 -1.26 -5.51 10.31
N ILE A 64 -0.36 -6.47 10.15
CA ILE A 64 -0.50 -7.60 9.24
C ILE A 64 -0.49 -8.89 10.06
N GLU A 65 -1.41 -9.80 9.77
CA GLU A 65 -1.40 -11.16 10.30
C GLU A 65 -1.36 -12.15 9.13
N TYR A 66 -0.40 -13.07 9.14
CA TYR A 66 -0.20 -14.06 8.08
C TYR A 66 0.53 -15.29 8.64
N GLU A 67 0.02 -16.49 8.35
CA GLU A 67 0.60 -17.78 8.78
C GLU A 67 0.97 -17.85 10.28
N GLY A 68 0.15 -17.27 11.16
CA GLY A 68 0.38 -17.26 12.60
C GLY A 68 1.40 -16.21 13.08
N HIS A 69 1.98 -15.43 12.17
CA HIS A 69 2.85 -14.29 12.48
C HIS A 69 2.07 -12.98 12.48
N SER A 70 2.47 -12.04 13.34
CA SER A 70 1.95 -10.68 13.37
C SER A 70 3.07 -9.67 13.16
N TYR A 71 2.86 -8.76 12.22
CA TYR A 71 3.79 -7.68 11.87
C TYR A 71 3.09 -6.35 12.13
N ASN A 72 3.74 -5.46 12.86
CA ASN A 72 3.20 -4.15 13.20
C ASN A 72 4.23 -3.08 12.82
N PHE A 73 3.81 -2.08 12.05
CA PHE A 73 4.66 -0.96 11.67
C PHE A 73 3.83 0.32 11.49
N THR A 74 4.52 1.45 11.56
CA THR A 74 3.91 2.77 11.32
C THR A 74 4.54 3.38 10.09
N ILE A 75 3.72 3.85 9.15
CA ILE A 75 4.17 4.73 8.08
C ILE A 75 4.13 6.15 8.65
N PRO A 76 5.27 6.83 8.83
CA PRO A 76 5.33 8.08 9.56
C PRO A 76 4.72 9.23 8.76
N LYS A 77 4.14 10.21 9.47
CA LYS A 77 3.79 11.51 8.89
C LYS A 77 5.00 12.10 8.15
N GLY A 78 4.77 12.59 6.95
CA GLY A 78 5.81 13.14 6.08
C GLY A 78 6.52 12.09 5.23
N TYR A 79 6.22 10.79 5.38
CA TYR A 79 6.66 9.79 4.43
C TYR A 79 6.15 10.16 3.04
N ASP A 80 7.07 10.22 2.07
CA ASP A 80 6.76 10.53 0.69
C ASP A 80 7.17 9.40 -0.24
N TRP A 81 6.33 9.16 -1.24
CA TRP A 81 6.53 8.07 -2.18
C TRP A 81 6.15 8.49 -3.59
N ASN A 82 6.57 7.67 -4.54
CA ASN A 82 6.56 8.04 -5.94
C ASN A 82 5.22 7.69 -6.61
N GLY A 83 4.27 7.14 -5.85
CA GLY A 83 3.02 6.58 -6.38
C GLY A 83 3.14 5.15 -6.84
N ALA A 84 4.37 4.64 -6.91
CA ALA A 84 4.84 3.27 -6.88
C ALA A 84 6.18 3.24 -7.62
N ASN A 85 7.24 2.67 -7.01
CA ASN A 85 8.35 2.09 -7.79
C ASN A 85 7.90 0.76 -8.43
N VAL A 86 6.71 0.74 -9.01
CA VAL A 86 6.22 -0.37 -9.82
C VAL A 86 6.89 -0.24 -11.19
N PRO A 87 7.37 -1.35 -11.78
CA PRO A 87 7.97 -1.30 -13.11
C PRO A 87 7.06 -0.54 -14.07
N SER A 88 7.66 0.23 -14.98
CA SER A 88 6.92 1.00 -15.98
C SER A 88 5.86 0.18 -16.71
N PHE A 89 6.04 -1.14 -16.80
CA PHE A 89 5.12 -2.08 -17.41
C PHE A 89 3.86 -2.41 -16.60
N ALA A 90 3.87 -2.32 -15.27
CA ALA A 90 2.66 -2.61 -14.49
C ALA A 90 1.64 -1.45 -14.58
N TRP A 91 2.07 -0.24 -14.96
CA TRP A 91 1.15 0.83 -15.39
C TRP A 91 0.31 0.48 -16.62
N LEU A 92 0.81 -0.41 -17.51
CA LEU A 92 0.02 -0.92 -18.65
C LEU A 92 -1.15 -1.80 -18.20
N ILE A 93 -1.05 -2.43 -17.03
CA ILE A 93 -2.06 -3.34 -16.47
C ILE A 93 -3.02 -2.59 -15.53
N ILE A 94 -2.48 -1.68 -14.73
CA ILE A 94 -3.13 -0.98 -13.61
C ILE A 94 -3.97 0.22 -14.10
N GLY A 95 -3.47 0.97 -15.10
CA GLY A 95 -3.99 2.30 -15.44
C GLY A 95 -3.03 3.42 -15.00
N GLN A 96 -3.49 4.66 -14.90
CA GLN A 96 -2.62 5.80 -14.53
C GLN A 96 -2.20 5.74 -13.05
N ALA A 97 -0.92 6.05 -12.80
CA ALA A 97 -0.32 6.14 -11.45
C ALA A 97 -0.98 7.10 -10.48
N THR A 98 -1.69 8.07 -11.03
CA THR A 98 -2.37 9.12 -10.31
C THR A 98 -3.79 8.75 -9.90
N GLU A 99 -4.29 7.56 -10.27
CA GLU A 99 -5.62 7.13 -9.85
C GLU A 99 -5.68 7.04 -8.31
N PRO A 100 -6.57 7.80 -7.65
CA PRO A 100 -6.70 7.83 -6.20
C PRO A 100 -6.86 6.44 -5.58
N ARG A 101 -7.43 5.50 -6.34
CA ARG A 101 -7.72 4.13 -5.97
C ARG A 101 -6.49 3.27 -5.66
N PHE A 102 -5.29 3.66 -6.11
CA PHE A 102 -4.04 2.91 -5.86
C PHE A 102 -3.14 3.53 -4.80
N LYS A 103 -3.46 4.73 -4.31
CA LYS A 103 -2.57 5.49 -3.43
C LYS A 103 -2.19 4.72 -2.18
N LEU A 104 -3.15 4.05 -1.54
CA LEU A 104 -2.89 3.29 -0.33
C LEU A 104 -2.06 2.02 -0.61
N ALA A 105 -2.42 1.26 -1.63
CA ALA A 105 -1.68 0.06 -2.01
C ALA A 105 -0.22 0.40 -2.37
N SER A 106 0.00 1.46 -3.16
CA SER A 106 1.36 1.89 -3.54
C SER A 106 2.14 2.47 -2.36
N CYS A 107 1.49 3.23 -1.47
CA CYS A 107 2.13 3.76 -0.25
C CYS A 107 2.66 2.62 0.64
N VAL A 108 1.82 1.63 0.95
CA VAL A 108 2.22 0.49 1.78
C VAL A 108 3.30 -0.34 1.10
N HIS A 109 3.18 -0.58 -0.21
CA HIS A 109 4.17 -1.34 -0.98
C HIS A 109 5.54 -0.65 -1.04
N ASP A 110 5.59 0.64 -1.37
CA ASP A 110 6.85 1.40 -1.45
C ASP A 110 7.52 1.43 -0.07
N TYR A 111 6.74 1.66 1.01
CA TYR A 111 7.26 1.64 2.37
C TYR A 111 7.87 0.30 2.75
N ILE A 112 7.16 -0.81 2.45
CA ILE A 112 7.65 -2.18 2.67
C ILE A 112 8.90 -2.46 1.83
N CYS A 113 8.96 -2.02 0.57
CA CYS A 113 10.13 -2.21 -0.29
C CYS A 113 11.37 -1.48 0.24
N GLU A 114 11.20 -0.29 0.81
CA GLU A 114 12.26 0.50 1.44
C GLU A 114 12.64 -0.08 2.83
N HIS A 115 11.67 -0.64 3.56
CA HIS A 115 11.81 -1.12 4.94
C HIS A 115 11.49 -2.61 5.08
N LYS A 116 12.03 -3.46 4.20
CA LYS A 116 11.68 -4.90 4.07
C LYS A 116 11.64 -5.68 5.40
N GLY A 117 12.44 -5.28 6.39
CA GLY A 117 12.45 -5.86 7.72
C GLY A 117 11.12 -5.80 8.48
N VAL A 118 10.23 -4.86 8.15
CA VAL A 118 8.90 -4.73 8.81
C VAL A 118 8.00 -5.94 8.58
N ILE A 119 8.24 -6.69 7.51
CA ILE A 119 7.58 -7.98 7.22
C ILE A 119 8.60 -9.12 7.13
N ASN A 120 9.70 -9.03 7.88
CA ASN A 120 10.74 -10.04 7.96
C ASN A 120 11.32 -10.45 6.58
N TYR A 121 11.37 -9.50 5.64
CA TYR A 121 11.85 -9.68 4.27
C TYR A 121 11.07 -10.72 3.46
N ASP A 122 9.81 -10.99 3.82
CA ASP A 122 8.94 -11.91 3.10
C ASP A 122 8.37 -11.26 1.83
N ARG A 123 8.94 -11.66 0.70
CA ARG A 123 8.55 -11.18 -0.63
C ARG A 123 7.13 -11.60 -1.00
N TYR A 124 6.74 -12.83 -0.69
CA TYR A 124 5.42 -13.34 -1.04
C TYR A 124 4.33 -12.60 -0.26
N LEU A 125 4.55 -12.40 1.03
CA LEU A 125 3.68 -11.59 1.89
C LEU A 125 3.59 -10.14 1.38
N SER A 126 4.70 -9.53 0.95
CA SER A 126 4.66 -8.20 0.33
C SER A 126 3.70 -8.13 -0.87
N THR A 127 3.75 -9.13 -1.75
CA THR A 127 2.88 -9.18 -2.93
C THR A 127 1.42 -9.43 -2.53
N LEU A 128 1.16 -10.31 -1.56
CA LEU A 128 -0.19 -10.55 -1.03
C LEU A 128 -0.81 -9.30 -0.41
N ILE A 129 -0.04 -8.53 0.36
CA ILE A 129 -0.48 -7.26 0.95
C ILE A 129 -0.89 -6.28 -0.16
N PHE A 130 -0.02 -6.10 -1.16
CA PHE A 130 -0.29 -5.17 -2.26
C PHE A 130 -1.55 -5.56 -3.05
N GLU A 131 -1.69 -6.84 -3.39
CA GLU A 131 -2.87 -7.34 -4.09
C GLU A 131 -4.15 -7.16 -3.27
N THR A 132 -4.11 -7.47 -1.97
CA THR A 132 -5.27 -7.34 -1.07
C THR A 132 -5.77 -5.90 -1.00
N LEU A 133 -4.85 -4.93 -0.91
CA LEU A 133 -5.21 -3.51 -0.91
C LEU A 133 -5.75 -3.06 -2.26
N CYS A 134 -5.19 -3.56 -3.37
CA CYS A 134 -5.72 -3.29 -4.71
C CYS A 134 -7.09 -3.90 -4.96
N GLU A 135 -7.38 -5.08 -4.42
CA GLU A 135 -8.70 -5.70 -4.49
C GLU A 135 -9.73 -4.85 -3.73
N TYR A 136 -9.42 -4.50 -2.48
CA TYR A 136 -10.36 -3.84 -1.59
C TYR A 136 -10.62 -2.37 -1.98
N PHE A 137 -9.58 -1.58 -2.17
CA PHE A 137 -9.70 -0.14 -2.49
C PHE A 137 -9.72 0.11 -4.00
N GLY A 138 -8.95 -0.68 -4.76
CA GLY A 138 -8.85 -0.54 -6.22
C GLY A 138 -10.06 -1.10 -6.98
N ARG A 139 -10.79 -2.06 -6.39
CA ARG A 139 -11.94 -2.75 -7.01
C ARG A 139 -11.61 -3.39 -8.36
N PHE A 140 -10.42 -3.94 -8.48
CA PHE A 140 -10.00 -4.61 -9.70
C PHE A 140 -10.67 -5.98 -9.89
N ASN A 141 -10.85 -6.35 -11.16
CA ASN A 141 -11.23 -7.71 -11.52
C ASN A 141 -10.06 -8.69 -11.37
N ASP A 142 -10.38 -9.99 -11.34
CA ASP A 142 -9.42 -11.04 -11.04
C ASP A 142 -8.29 -11.16 -12.06
N VAL A 143 -8.56 -10.88 -13.33
CA VAL A 143 -7.53 -10.92 -14.40
C VAL A 143 -6.48 -9.84 -14.19
N LYS A 144 -6.92 -8.60 -13.89
CA LYS A 144 -5.99 -7.50 -13.58
C LYS A 144 -5.18 -7.81 -12.33
N ARG A 145 -5.83 -8.32 -11.28
CA ARG A 145 -5.15 -8.73 -10.04
C ARG A 145 -4.09 -9.80 -10.27
N TRP A 146 -4.42 -10.84 -11.03
CA TRP A 146 -3.47 -11.89 -11.38
C TRP A 146 -2.25 -11.31 -12.10
N ALA A 147 -2.49 -10.48 -13.11
CA ALA A 147 -1.42 -9.87 -13.89
C ALA A 147 -0.53 -8.95 -13.03
N MET A 148 -1.12 -8.14 -12.15
CA MET A 148 -0.38 -7.31 -11.20
C MET A 148 0.44 -8.14 -10.20
N PHE A 149 -0.17 -9.18 -9.62
CA PHE A 149 0.49 -10.03 -8.63
C PHE A 149 1.79 -10.61 -9.22
N HIS A 150 1.71 -11.18 -10.42
CA HIS A 150 2.89 -11.72 -11.10
C HIS A 150 3.90 -10.64 -11.51
N SER A 151 3.42 -9.45 -11.88
CA SER A 151 4.27 -8.31 -12.23
C SER A 151 5.12 -7.83 -11.07
N VAL A 152 4.48 -7.60 -9.92
CA VAL A 152 5.13 -7.14 -8.68
C VAL A 152 6.07 -8.23 -8.15
N ASP A 153 5.61 -9.48 -8.09
CA ASP A 153 6.39 -10.62 -7.64
C ASP A 153 7.71 -10.77 -8.41
N ASN A 154 7.65 -10.67 -9.74
CA ASN A 154 8.82 -10.76 -10.61
C ASN A 154 9.75 -9.56 -10.48
N PHE A 155 9.22 -8.35 -10.32
CA PHE A 155 10.06 -7.18 -10.09
C PHE A 155 10.79 -7.25 -8.75
N GLN A 156 10.11 -7.69 -7.69
CA GLN A 156 10.72 -7.87 -6.39
C GLN A 156 11.82 -8.93 -6.40
N LYS A 157 11.75 -9.96 -7.26
CA LYS A 157 12.88 -10.91 -7.46
C LYS A 157 14.14 -10.23 -8.01
N LEU A 158 13.99 -9.15 -8.78
CA LEU A 158 15.11 -8.36 -9.30
C LEU A 158 15.68 -7.38 -8.26
N GLN A 159 14.92 -7.08 -7.21
CA GLN A 159 15.38 -6.25 -6.09
C GLN A 159 16.23 -7.07 -5.11
N LYS A 160 17.38 -6.52 -4.72
CA LYS A 160 18.23 -7.15 -3.70
C LYS A 160 17.60 -7.06 -2.31
N GLY A 161 17.90 -8.05 -1.45
CA GLY A 161 17.59 -8.03 -0.03
C GLY A 161 16.26 -8.67 0.38
N TRP A 162 15.46 -9.18 -0.56
CA TRP A 162 14.33 -10.05 -0.24
C TRP A 162 14.81 -11.44 0.17
N LYS A 163 14.10 -12.10 1.10
CA LYS A 163 14.28 -13.54 1.28
C LYS A 163 13.69 -14.24 0.06
N SER A 164 14.42 -15.22 -0.45
CA SER A 164 13.87 -16.20 -1.37
C SER A 164 12.84 -17.03 -0.60
N GLY A 165 11.57 -16.60 -0.62
CA GLY A 165 10.45 -17.42 -0.19
C GLY A 165 10.30 -18.61 -1.14
N ASN A 166 10.05 -19.79 -0.56
CA ASN A 166 9.92 -21.10 -1.22
C ASN A 166 9.01 -21.10 -2.46
#